data_AF-E2J773-F1
#
_entry.id   AF-E2J773-F1
#
_cell.length_a   1.000
_cell.length_b   1.000
_cell.length_c   1.000
_cell.angle_alpha   90.00
_cell.angle_beta   90.00
_cell.angle_gamma   90.00
#
_symmetry.space_group_name_H-M   'P 1'
#
loop_
_entity.id
_entity.type
_entity.pdbx_description
1 polymer ?
#
loop_
_entity_poly.entity_id
_entity_poly.type
_entity_poly.pdbx_seq_one_letter_code
_entity_poly.pdbx_strand_id
1 'polypeptide(L)'
;MSKFWLLLLLVAAFQFAHSYAAVEYEAVEDESTNDEARQFIGDGYFEDEGDDGDEERLKIKPGKVFDKFGKLVGKVVKQLKKVSLAAKAIMKKGAKLLKNLGVKISPLKCEEKTCKSCVIFKLPVENTFCLTIRFMKTNIATYLVVAGEMNRKSKFEEKLKLGNMPRCLNVGGFLGKVCLKAIEGHAKSSSGQANVNFCLGVVAEKYGVGAKFCGVYANKKVRVKISPQLFPGATSVDGDIVKLDDNGEDATTVEVEEVEID
;
A
#
# COMPACT_ATOMS: atom_id res chain seq x y z
N MET A 1 2.79 -2.25 -53.17
CA MET A 1 3.78 -2.37 -52.08
C MET A 1 3.26 -3.36 -51.04
N SER A 2 4.08 -4.34 -50.63
CA SER A 2 3.64 -5.46 -49.79
C SER A 2 3.33 -5.01 -48.36
N LYS A 3 2.26 -5.54 -47.76
CA LYS A 3 1.83 -5.30 -46.37
C LYS A 3 2.94 -5.57 -45.33
N PHE A 4 3.95 -6.34 -45.72
CA PHE A 4 5.14 -6.62 -44.92
C PHE A 4 6.00 -5.36 -44.65
N TRP A 5 6.02 -4.40 -45.58
CA TRP A 5 6.77 -3.15 -45.41
C TRP A 5 6.14 -2.21 -44.37
N LEU A 6 4.81 -2.21 -44.25
CA LEU A 6 4.10 -1.43 -43.23
C LEU A 6 4.35 -1.98 -41.82
N LEU A 7 4.45 -3.31 -41.69
CA LEU A 7 4.73 -3.97 -40.42
C LEU A 7 6.16 -3.69 -39.94
N LEU A 8 7.13 -3.68 -40.86
CA LEU A 8 8.52 -3.31 -40.55
C LEU A 8 8.66 -1.83 -40.13
N LEU A 9 7.95 -0.92 -40.79
CA LEU A 9 7.93 0.50 -40.39
C LEU A 9 7.30 0.70 -39.01
N LEU A 10 6.28 -0.08 -38.66
CA LEU A 10 5.61 0.02 -37.38
C LEU A 10 6.48 -0.51 -36.22
N VAL A 11 7.24 -1.58 -36.47
CA VAL A 11 8.23 -2.09 -35.50
C VAL A 11 9.38 -1.10 -35.33
N ALA A 12 9.86 -0.48 -36.41
CA ALA A 12 10.91 0.54 -36.34
C ALA A 12 10.45 1.79 -35.56
N ALA A 13 9.20 2.25 -35.75
CA ALA A 13 8.65 3.39 -35.01
C ALA A 13 8.51 3.10 -33.51
N PHE A 14 8.14 1.87 -33.12
CA PHE A 14 8.07 1.47 -31.71
C PHE A 14 9.44 1.40 -31.05
N GLN A 15 10.47 0.91 -31.77
CA GLN A 15 11.83 0.93 -31.24
C GLN A 15 12.40 2.35 -31.14
N PHE A 16 12.07 3.23 -32.09
CA PHE A 16 12.48 4.64 -32.06
C PHE A 16 11.81 5.41 -30.90
N ALA A 17 10.54 5.14 -30.61
CA ALA A 17 9.83 5.74 -29.47
C ALA A 17 10.37 5.29 -28.11
N HIS A 18 10.92 4.07 -28.02
CA HIS A 18 11.54 3.55 -26.80
C HIS A 18 13.00 4.01 -26.60
N SER A 19 13.69 4.51 -27.64
CA SER A 19 15.09 4.95 -27.54
C SER A 19 15.27 6.43 -27.15
N TYR A 20 14.20 7.24 -27.13
CA TYR A 20 14.25 8.58 -26.57
C TYR A 20 13.94 8.56 -25.08
N ALA A 21 14.96 8.22 -24.27
CA ALA A 21 15.03 8.73 -22.92
C ALA A 21 15.17 10.25 -23.02
N ALA A 22 14.17 10.99 -22.55
CA ALA A 22 14.25 12.43 -22.38
C ALA A 22 15.36 12.75 -21.35
N VAL A 23 16.56 12.94 -21.87
CA VAL A 23 17.66 13.66 -21.24
C VAL A 23 17.56 15.08 -21.75
N GLU A 24 17.07 15.98 -20.90
CA GLU A 24 17.34 17.41 -20.97
C GLU A 24 16.83 18.04 -19.68
N TYR A 25 17.75 18.33 -18.76
CA TYR A 25 17.71 19.56 -17.97
C TYR A 25 19.14 20.04 -17.87
N GLU A 26 19.44 21.04 -18.70
CA GLU A 26 20.62 21.88 -18.61
C GLU A 26 20.69 22.61 -17.26
N ALA A 27 21.91 23.00 -16.95
CA ALA A 27 22.34 23.69 -15.75
C ALA A 27 21.54 24.97 -15.47
N VAL A 28 21.15 25.14 -14.21
CA VAL A 28 21.09 26.47 -13.58
C VAL A 28 21.89 26.36 -12.28
N GLU A 29 23.11 26.90 -12.33
CA GLU A 29 23.92 27.20 -11.16
C GLU A 29 23.32 28.40 -10.39
N ASP A 30 23.48 28.31 -9.06
CA ASP A 30 23.67 29.38 -8.07
C ASP A 30 22.78 30.64 -8.06
N GLU A 31 22.11 30.86 -6.91
CA GLU A 31 22.58 31.77 -5.85
C GLU A 31 21.41 32.41 -5.08
N SER A 32 21.31 32.11 -3.76
CA SER A 32 20.66 32.93 -2.71
C SER A 32 19.13 33.18 -2.86
N THR A 33 18.27 33.29 -1.84
CA THR A 33 18.34 33.78 -0.47
C THR A 33 17.20 33.17 0.37
N ASN A 34 17.39 33.26 1.68
CA ASN A 34 16.50 32.98 2.81
C ASN A 34 14.98 33.20 2.67
N ASP A 35 14.28 32.50 3.59
CA ASP A 35 13.02 32.87 4.25
C ASP A 35 11.73 32.82 3.44
N GLU A 36 11.09 31.64 3.37
CA GLU A 36 9.61 31.56 3.23
C GLU A 36 8.98 30.19 3.59
N ALA A 37 9.66 29.35 4.38
CA ALA A 37 9.12 28.05 4.81
C ALA A 37 8.07 28.13 5.96
N ARG A 38 7.31 29.23 6.06
CA ARG A 38 6.42 29.50 7.21
C ARG A 38 4.97 29.85 6.86
N GLN A 39 4.49 29.53 5.66
CA GLN A 39 3.10 29.85 5.26
C GLN A 39 2.43 28.78 4.39
N PHE A 40 2.29 27.55 4.91
CA PHE A 40 1.35 26.59 4.29
C PHE A 40 0.47 25.83 5.30
N ILE A 41 0.36 26.38 6.52
CA ILE A 41 -0.67 26.02 7.49
C ILE A 41 -1.41 27.32 7.77
N GLY A 42 -2.48 27.57 7.02
CA GLY A 42 -3.32 28.75 7.21
C GLY A 42 -4.11 29.11 5.95
N ASP A 43 -5.39 28.79 5.99
CA ASP A 43 -6.46 29.66 5.51
C ASP A 43 -6.64 29.75 3.98
N GLY A 44 -7.26 28.72 3.42
CA GLY A 44 -7.89 28.76 2.10
C GLY A 44 -9.32 28.25 2.20
N TYR A 45 -10.26 29.16 2.43
CA TYR A 45 -11.68 28.98 2.14
C TYR A 45 -11.81 28.38 0.73
N PHE A 46 -12.46 27.23 0.59
CA PHE A 46 -13.01 26.82 -0.68
C PHE A 46 -14.49 26.54 -0.47
N GLU A 47 -15.28 27.23 -1.27
CA GLU A 47 -16.72 27.33 -1.16
C GLU A 47 -17.39 25.97 -1.31
N ASP A 48 -18.39 25.79 -0.45
CA ASP A 48 -19.44 24.80 -0.51
C ASP A 48 -20.36 25.22 -1.66
N GLU A 49 -20.10 24.72 -2.87
CA GLU A 49 -21.14 24.61 -3.90
C GLU A 49 -21.74 23.21 -3.78
N GLY A 50 -22.94 23.18 -3.20
CA GLY A 50 -23.80 22.02 -3.23
C GLY A 50 -24.24 21.67 -4.65
N ASP A 51 -24.60 20.40 -4.80
CA ASP A 51 -25.73 19.86 -5.58
C ASP A 51 -26.37 20.90 -6.51
N ASP A 52 -26.38 20.68 -7.82
CA ASP A 52 -27.48 19.96 -8.45
C ASP A 52 -27.02 19.25 -9.73
N GLY A 53 -27.53 18.03 -9.92
CA GLY A 53 -27.27 17.24 -11.12
C GLY A 53 -27.81 17.89 -12.40
N ASP A 54 -27.10 17.67 -13.50
CA ASP A 54 -27.75 17.59 -14.79
C ASP A 54 -27.13 16.56 -15.73
N GLU A 55 -28.05 15.84 -16.34
CA GLU A 55 -27.89 14.64 -17.12
C GLU A 55 -27.39 14.93 -18.55
N GLU A 56 -26.08 14.88 -18.80
CA GLU A 56 -25.61 14.70 -20.18
C GLU A 56 -25.48 13.20 -20.51
N ARG A 57 -26.67 12.65 -20.82
CA ARG A 57 -26.90 11.43 -21.59
C ARG A 57 -25.87 11.27 -22.73
N LEU A 58 -24.90 10.39 -22.52
CA LEU A 58 -24.27 9.65 -23.62
C LEU A 58 -25.36 8.83 -24.34
N LYS A 59 -25.98 9.43 -25.36
CA LYS A 59 -26.84 8.76 -26.35
C LYS A 59 -25.98 7.81 -27.20
N ILE A 60 -25.52 6.72 -26.60
CA ILE A 60 -24.99 5.57 -27.33
C ILE A 60 -26.19 4.75 -27.79
N LYS A 61 -26.43 4.73 -29.10
CA LYS A 61 -27.46 3.91 -29.74
C LYS A 61 -27.32 2.45 -29.27
N PRO A 62 -28.38 1.78 -28.81
CA PRO A 62 -28.31 0.41 -28.29
C PRO A 62 -28.28 -0.58 -29.45
N GLY A 63 -27.13 -0.72 -30.09
CA GLY A 63 -26.87 -1.75 -31.07
C GLY A 63 -26.20 -2.96 -30.41
N LYS A 64 -27.00 -3.95 -29.99
CA LYS A 64 -26.73 -5.40 -29.86
C LYS A 64 -25.27 -5.93 -29.68
N VAL A 65 -24.39 -5.24 -28.94
CA VAL A 65 -22.99 -5.71 -28.69
C VAL A 65 -22.62 -5.73 -27.19
N PHE A 66 -23.50 -5.26 -26.30
CA PHE A 66 -23.18 -5.10 -24.87
C PHE A 66 -23.30 -6.37 -23.99
N ASP A 67 -23.94 -7.44 -24.46
CA ASP A 67 -24.15 -8.63 -23.61
C ASP A 67 -22.89 -9.48 -23.37
N LYS A 68 -21.86 -9.36 -24.22
CA LYS A 68 -20.60 -10.10 -24.05
C LYS A 68 -19.48 -9.29 -23.40
N PHE A 69 -19.53 -7.95 -23.45
CA PHE A 69 -18.52 -7.09 -22.81
C PHE A 69 -18.85 -6.74 -21.35
N GLY A 70 -20.14 -6.69 -20.97
CA GLY A 70 -20.54 -6.41 -19.59
C GLY A 70 -20.03 -7.44 -18.57
N LYS A 71 -19.87 -8.72 -18.97
CA LYS A 71 -19.37 -9.79 -18.10
C LYS A 71 -17.85 -9.80 -17.93
N LEU A 72 -17.09 -9.12 -18.81
CA LEU A 72 -15.63 -9.10 -18.75
C LEU A 72 -15.10 -7.89 -17.96
N VAL A 73 -15.81 -6.75 -18.02
CA VAL A 73 -15.47 -5.55 -17.25
C VAL A 73 -15.73 -5.74 -15.75
N GLY A 74 -16.78 -6.49 -15.38
CA GLY A 74 -17.14 -6.73 -13.97
C GLY A 74 -16.12 -7.53 -13.14
N LYS A 75 -15.12 -8.18 -13.77
CA LYS A 75 -14.07 -8.95 -13.07
C LYS A 75 -12.72 -8.25 -12.99
N VAL A 76 -12.50 -7.18 -13.75
CA VAL A 76 -11.23 -6.42 -13.78
C VAL A 76 -11.29 -5.13 -12.94
N VAL A 77 -12.49 -4.69 -12.53
CA VAL A 77 -12.67 -3.64 -11.50
C VAL A 77 -12.40 -4.22 -10.10
N LYS A 78 -11.20 -4.78 -9.88
CA LYS A 78 -10.72 -5.10 -8.54
C LYS A 78 -10.34 -3.79 -7.84
N GLN A 79 -11.32 -3.21 -7.15
CA GLN A 79 -11.18 -2.29 -6.02
C GLN A 79 -10.17 -1.14 -6.17
N LEU A 80 -10.33 -0.33 -7.22
CA LEU A 80 -9.70 0.98 -7.25
C LEU A 80 -10.30 1.84 -6.13
N LYS A 81 -9.49 2.22 -5.14
CA LYS A 81 -9.91 3.11 -4.07
C LYS A 81 -9.58 4.55 -4.43
N LYS A 82 -10.52 5.47 -4.17
CA LYS A 82 -10.24 6.89 -4.26
C LYS A 82 -9.22 7.26 -3.19
N VAL A 83 -8.12 7.86 -3.62
CA VAL A 83 -7.06 8.37 -2.76
C VAL A 83 -6.82 9.83 -3.11
N SER A 84 -6.65 10.68 -2.10
CA SER A 84 -6.42 12.10 -2.32
C SER A 84 -5.12 12.35 -3.11
N LEU A 85 -5.05 13.47 -3.83
CA LEU A 85 -3.83 13.87 -4.55
C LEU A 85 -2.62 13.95 -3.62
N ALA A 86 -2.82 14.44 -2.39
CA ALA A 86 -1.79 14.48 -1.34
C ALA A 86 -1.29 13.07 -0.99
N ALA A 87 -2.19 12.11 -0.77
CA ALA A 87 -1.80 10.74 -0.48
C ALA A 87 -1.14 10.05 -1.69
N LYS A 88 -1.56 10.32 -2.93
CA LYS A 88 -0.85 9.86 -4.15
C LYS A 88 0.58 10.41 -4.21
N ALA A 89 0.78 11.69 -3.93
CA ALA A 89 2.11 12.31 -3.92
C ALA A 89 3.02 11.65 -2.87
N ILE A 90 2.48 11.39 -1.67
CA ILE A 90 3.17 10.69 -0.59
C ILE A 90 3.53 9.25 -1.00
N MET A 91 2.61 8.50 -1.61
CA MET A 91 2.89 7.14 -2.10
C MET A 91 3.96 7.12 -3.19
N LYS A 92 3.94 8.07 -4.13
CA LYS A 92 5.00 8.21 -5.15
C LYS A 92 6.36 8.52 -4.52
N LYS A 93 6.40 9.34 -3.45
CA LYS A 93 7.61 9.56 -2.66
C LYS A 93 8.07 8.26 -2.00
N GLY A 94 7.17 7.50 -1.37
CA GLY A 94 7.47 6.19 -0.81
C GLY A 94 8.02 5.21 -1.84
N ALA A 95 7.47 5.18 -3.06
CA ALA A 95 7.97 4.35 -4.15
C ALA A 95 9.41 4.71 -4.53
N LYS A 96 9.75 6.00 -4.62
CA LYS A 96 11.13 6.46 -4.83
C LYS A 96 12.06 6.00 -3.69
N LEU A 97 11.60 6.09 -2.43
CA LEU A 97 12.40 5.64 -1.28
C LEU A 97 12.67 4.13 -1.29
N LEU A 98 11.67 3.33 -1.68
CA LEU A 98 11.81 1.88 -1.82
C LEU A 98 12.75 1.51 -2.97
N LYS A 99 12.64 2.19 -4.12
CA LYS A 99 13.55 2.00 -5.27
C LYS A 99 15.01 2.32 -4.93
N ASN A 100 15.23 3.36 -4.13
CA ASN A 100 16.58 3.77 -3.72
C ASN A 100 17.14 2.93 -2.55
N LEU A 101 16.50 1.80 -2.19
CA LEU A 101 16.88 0.93 -1.07
C LEU A 101 16.99 1.67 0.28
N GLY A 102 16.27 2.78 0.43
CA GLY A 102 16.24 3.59 1.64
C GLY A 102 15.54 2.89 2.80
N VAL A 103 14.87 1.76 2.55
CA VAL A 103 14.17 0.96 3.56
C VAL A 103 14.51 -0.51 3.38
N LYS A 104 14.95 -1.16 4.45
CA LYS A 104 15.16 -2.62 4.50
C LYS A 104 14.24 -3.23 5.53
N ILE A 105 13.78 -4.45 5.29
CA ILE A 105 12.95 -5.20 6.23
C ILE A 105 13.65 -6.49 6.64
N SER A 106 13.71 -6.73 7.94
CA SER A 106 14.25 -7.98 8.48
C SER A 106 13.21 -9.09 8.30
N PRO A 107 13.64 -10.33 8.03
CA PRO A 107 12.71 -11.46 7.98
C PRO A 107 11.94 -11.59 9.29
N LEU A 108 10.68 -12.01 9.19
CA LEU A 108 9.81 -12.20 10.35
C LEU A 108 10.27 -13.44 11.13
N LYS A 109 10.80 -13.24 12.33
CA LYS A 109 11.23 -14.32 13.24
C LYS A 109 10.11 -14.62 14.21
N CYS A 110 9.57 -15.83 14.18
CA CYS A 110 8.46 -16.25 15.04
C CYS A 110 8.88 -17.32 16.04
N GLU A 111 8.52 -17.08 17.30
CA GLU A 111 8.63 -18.01 18.41
C GLU A 111 7.23 -18.24 18.98
N GLU A 112 6.74 -19.47 18.82
CA GLU A 112 5.38 -19.88 19.22
C GLU A 112 4.26 -18.99 18.64
N LYS A 113 3.80 -18.01 19.43
CA LYS A 113 2.69 -17.10 19.12
C LYS A 113 3.17 -15.68 18.86
N THR A 114 4.46 -15.41 19.00
CA THR A 114 5.02 -14.08 18.92
C THR A 114 5.99 -14.01 17.75
N CYS A 115 5.87 -12.99 16.92
CA CYS A 115 6.74 -12.74 15.78
C CYS A 115 7.36 -11.36 15.89
N LYS A 116 8.64 -11.21 15.57
CA LYS A 116 9.34 -9.93 15.54
C LYS A 116 9.94 -9.69 14.16
N SER A 117 9.76 -8.49 13.63
CA SER A 117 10.46 -8.00 12.43
C SER A 117 10.87 -6.55 12.65
N CYS A 118 11.93 -6.10 11.99
CA CYS A 118 12.40 -4.73 12.09
C CYS A 118 12.57 -4.13 10.69
N VAL A 119 12.06 -2.92 10.53
CA VAL A 119 12.23 -2.06 9.36
C VAL A 119 13.34 -1.07 9.66
N ILE A 120 14.36 -1.03 8.80
CA ILE A 120 15.54 -0.20 8.93
C ILE A 120 15.45 0.89 7.85
N PHE A 121 15.35 2.14 8.27
CA PHE A 121 15.32 3.32 7.40
C PHE A 121 16.73 3.91 7.31
N LYS A 122 17.24 4.05 6.09
CA LYS A 122 18.60 4.54 5.78
C LYS A 122 18.60 5.99 5.30
N LEU A 123 18.00 6.93 6.04
CA LEU A 123 17.85 8.33 5.60
C LEU A 123 17.80 9.33 6.76
N PRO A 124 18.65 10.38 6.79
CA PRO A 124 20.10 10.37 6.62
C PRO A 124 20.86 9.67 7.77
N VAL A 125 20.17 9.36 8.87
CA VAL A 125 20.67 8.58 10.01
C VAL A 125 19.90 7.26 10.06
N GLU A 126 20.59 6.16 10.31
CA GLU A 126 19.97 4.84 10.40
C GLU A 126 18.99 4.79 11.59
N ASN A 127 17.71 4.62 11.29
CA ASN A 127 16.66 4.46 12.28
C ASN A 127 16.05 3.07 12.16
N THR A 128 15.97 2.36 13.28
CA THR A 128 15.39 1.01 13.32
C THR A 128 14.04 1.05 14.02
N PHE A 129 13.02 0.55 13.34
CA PHE A 129 11.69 0.37 13.87
C PHE A 129 11.34 -1.12 13.90
N CYS A 130 11.16 -1.69 15.09
CA CYS A 130 10.78 -3.07 15.27
C CYS A 130 9.30 -3.20 15.60
N LEU A 131 8.66 -4.18 14.96
CA LEU A 131 7.29 -4.60 15.20
C LEU A 131 7.32 -5.98 15.83
N THR A 132 6.67 -6.10 16.98
CA THR A 132 6.39 -7.37 17.64
C THR A 132 4.90 -7.65 17.53
N ILE A 133 4.55 -8.81 16.97
CA ILE A 133 3.18 -9.24 16.72
C ILE A 133 2.94 -10.49 17.56
N ARG A 134 2.00 -10.42 18.50
CA ARG A 134 1.59 -11.56 19.32
C ARG A 134 0.16 -11.97 18.97
N PHE A 135 0.03 -13.22 18.56
CA PHE A 135 -1.25 -13.82 18.24
C PHE A 135 -2.02 -14.24 19.49
N MET A 136 -3.27 -13.81 19.59
CA MET A 136 -4.17 -14.15 20.70
C MET A 136 -5.52 -14.60 20.16
N LYS A 137 -5.92 -15.83 20.46
CA LYS A 137 -7.26 -16.35 20.14
C LYS A 137 -8.06 -16.49 21.42
N THR A 138 -9.25 -15.89 21.46
CA THR A 138 -10.27 -16.16 22.46
C THR A 138 -11.35 -17.06 21.86
N ASN A 139 -12.33 -17.48 22.67
CA ASN A 139 -13.45 -18.31 22.19
C ASN A 139 -14.36 -17.57 21.19
N ILE A 140 -14.26 -16.24 21.12
CA ILE A 140 -15.19 -15.38 20.37
C ILE A 140 -14.50 -14.67 19.21
N ALA A 141 -13.21 -14.34 19.35
CA ALA A 141 -12.50 -13.58 18.33
C ALA A 141 -10.98 -13.83 18.36
N THR A 142 -10.35 -13.53 17.24
CA THR A 142 -8.90 -13.54 17.08
C THR A 142 -8.36 -12.12 17.10
N TYR A 143 -7.26 -11.92 17.82
CA TYR A 143 -6.59 -10.64 18.02
C TYR A 143 -5.11 -10.74 17.68
N LEU A 144 -4.55 -9.65 17.18
CA LEU A 144 -3.12 -9.39 17.10
C LEU A 144 -2.79 -8.29 18.10
N VAL A 145 -1.91 -8.58 19.06
CA VAL A 145 -1.29 -7.55 19.88
C VAL A 145 -0.02 -7.10 19.16
N VAL A 146 0.01 -5.85 18.73
CA VAL A 146 1.09 -5.27 17.94
C VAL A 146 1.80 -4.22 18.79
N ALA A 147 3.06 -4.46 19.10
CA ALA A 147 3.92 -3.51 19.78
C ALA A 147 4.97 -2.94 18.81
N GLY A 148 5.15 -1.63 18.84
CA GLY A 148 6.15 -0.92 18.06
C GLY A 148 7.27 -0.40 18.95
N GLU A 149 8.51 -0.66 18.57
CA GLU A 149 9.72 -0.16 19.20
C GLU A 149 10.51 0.67 18.20
N MET A 150 10.98 1.84 18.59
CA MET A 150 11.89 2.66 17.78
C MET A 150 13.20 2.85 18.52
N ASN A 151 14.31 2.47 17.90
CA ASN A 151 15.65 2.56 18.50
C ASN A 151 15.68 1.96 19.93
N ARG A 152 15.05 0.77 20.09
CA ARG A 152 14.89 0.01 21.35
C ARG A 152 14.02 0.67 22.43
N LYS A 153 13.32 1.76 22.12
CA LYS A 153 12.32 2.37 23.02
C LYS A 153 10.92 2.00 22.56
N SER A 154 10.11 1.47 23.47
CA SER A 154 8.70 1.20 23.19
C SER A 154 7.97 2.49 22.81
N LYS A 155 7.15 2.41 21.78
CA LYS A 155 6.37 3.53 21.23
C LYS A 155 4.88 3.34 21.39
N PHE A 156 4.40 2.12 21.19
CA PHE A 156 3.00 1.78 21.35
C PHE A 156 2.83 0.28 21.54
N GLU A 157 1.68 -0.11 22.09
CA GLU A 157 1.17 -1.47 22.08
C GLU A 157 -0.34 -1.40 21.84
N GLU A 158 -0.81 -2.06 20.77
CA GLU A 158 -2.23 -2.03 20.38
C GLU A 158 -2.77 -3.43 20.19
N LYS A 159 -4.01 -3.63 20.64
CA LYS A 159 -4.75 -4.87 20.44
C LYS A 159 -5.73 -4.70 19.28
N LEU A 160 -5.44 -5.35 18.16
CA LEU A 160 -6.23 -5.31 16.94
C LEU A 160 -7.05 -6.59 16.82
N LYS A 161 -8.36 -6.47 16.65
CA LYS A 161 -9.21 -7.60 16.27
C LYS A 161 -9.06 -7.85 14.76
N LEU A 162 -8.93 -9.11 14.34
CA LEU A 162 -8.91 -9.45 12.91
C LEU A 162 -10.20 -8.99 12.22
N GLY A 163 -10.07 -8.42 11.03
CA GLY A 163 -11.21 -7.93 10.22
C GLY A 163 -11.74 -6.55 10.62
N ASN A 164 -11.19 -5.92 11.68
CA ASN A 164 -11.59 -4.57 12.05
C ASN A 164 -10.98 -3.49 11.16
N MET A 165 -11.57 -2.29 11.24
CA MET A 165 -11.02 -1.09 10.63
C MET A 165 -9.58 -0.80 11.10
N PRO A 166 -8.75 -0.25 10.22
CA PRO A 166 -7.41 0.19 10.57
C PRO A 166 -7.39 1.17 11.74
N ARG A 167 -6.36 1.06 12.57
CA ARG A 167 -6.07 2.01 13.65
C ARG A 167 -4.82 2.79 13.33
N CYS A 168 -4.89 4.11 13.43
CA CYS A 168 -3.75 4.99 13.27
C CYS A 168 -3.31 5.56 14.61
N LEU A 169 -2.00 5.52 14.85
CA LEU A 169 -1.36 5.96 16.09
C LEU A 169 -0.36 7.05 15.76
N ASN A 170 -0.37 8.13 16.54
CA ASN A 170 0.67 9.14 16.48
C ASN A 170 1.87 8.66 17.30
N VAL A 171 2.85 8.07 16.61
CA VAL A 171 4.09 7.54 17.20
C VAL A 171 5.11 8.66 17.46
N GLY A 172 4.89 9.83 16.86
CA GLY A 172 5.74 11.01 16.98
C GLY A 172 7.13 10.82 16.36
N GLY A 173 7.95 11.87 16.46
CA GLY A 173 9.35 11.83 16.01
C GLY A 173 9.54 11.54 14.52
N PHE A 174 10.47 10.63 14.20
CA PHE A 174 10.85 10.32 12.82
C PHE A 174 9.71 9.68 12.02
N LEU A 175 9.02 8.65 12.56
CA LEU A 175 7.94 7.93 11.86
C LEU A 175 6.62 8.73 11.72
N GLY A 176 6.35 9.66 12.64
CA GLY A 176 5.10 10.43 12.63
C GLY A 176 3.89 9.54 12.96
N LYS A 177 2.92 9.49 12.05
CA LYS A 177 1.69 8.70 12.18
C LYS A 177 1.84 7.34 11.52
N VAL A 178 1.52 6.28 12.26
CA VAL A 178 1.59 4.89 11.82
C VAL A 178 0.19 4.28 11.86
N CYS A 179 -0.26 3.73 10.74
CA CYS A 179 -1.54 3.05 10.62
C CYS A 179 -1.36 1.53 10.54
N LEU A 180 -2.20 0.79 11.25
CA LEU A 180 -2.16 -0.66 11.39
C LEU A 180 -3.51 -1.24 10.98
N LYS A 181 -3.52 -2.25 10.12
CA LYS A 181 -4.73 -3.00 9.74
C LYS A 181 -4.48 -4.49 9.91
N ALA A 182 -5.28 -5.15 10.74
CA ALA A 182 -5.26 -6.58 10.90
C ALA A 182 -6.32 -7.21 9.99
N ILE A 183 -5.86 -7.86 8.92
CA ILE A 183 -6.70 -8.40 7.86
C ILE A 183 -6.85 -9.90 8.09
N GLU A 184 -8.10 -10.36 8.13
CA GLU A 184 -8.43 -11.77 8.22
C GLU A 184 -8.41 -12.40 6.82
N GLY A 185 -7.79 -13.57 6.69
CA GLY A 185 -7.86 -14.39 5.49
C GLY A 185 -8.56 -15.70 5.78
N HIS A 186 -9.35 -16.16 4.82
CA HIS A 186 -9.95 -17.50 4.89
C HIS A 186 -8.93 -18.52 4.40
N ALA A 187 -8.57 -19.49 5.27
CA ALA A 187 -7.81 -20.65 4.87
C ALA A 187 -8.76 -21.83 4.69
N LYS A 188 -8.81 -22.41 3.48
CA LYS A 188 -9.45 -23.73 3.30
C LYS A 188 -8.51 -24.77 3.90
N SER A 189 -8.96 -25.46 4.95
CA SER A 189 -8.21 -26.57 5.54
C SER A 189 -8.78 -27.88 5.03
N SER A 190 -7.97 -28.67 4.31
CA SER A 190 -8.27 -30.04 3.88
C SER A 190 -8.54 -30.99 5.08
N SER A 191 -7.93 -30.69 6.23
CA SER A 191 -7.91 -31.54 7.44
C SER A 191 -8.95 -31.19 8.52
N GLY A 192 -9.85 -30.22 8.28
CA GLY A 192 -10.87 -29.80 9.26
C GLY A 192 -10.36 -29.03 10.49
N GLN A 193 -9.05 -28.76 10.60
CA GLN A 193 -8.50 -27.90 11.65
C GLN A 193 -8.70 -26.41 11.34
N ALA A 194 -9.10 -25.63 12.35
CA ALA A 194 -9.32 -24.20 12.22
C ALA A 194 -7.99 -23.43 12.06
N ASN A 195 -7.50 -23.36 10.83
CA ASN A 195 -6.34 -22.57 10.43
C ASN A 195 -6.78 -21.12 10.16
N VAL A 196 -6.09 -20.17 10.78
CA VAL A 196 -6.37 -18.74 10.58
C VAL A 196 -5.23 -18.14 9.77
N ASN A 197 -5.53 -17.70 8.54
CA ASN A 197 -4.63 -16.86 7.77
C ASN A 197 -4.86 -15.42 8.20
N PHE A 198 -3.79 -14.68 8.46
CA PHE A 198 -3.90 -13.26 8.77
C PHE A 198 -2.76 -12.49 8.12
N CYS A 199 -3.03 -11.23 7.80
CA CYS A 199 -1.99 -10.28 7.44
C CYS A 199 -2.11 -9.03 8.31
N LEU A 200 -0.97 -8.48 8.71
CA LEU A 200 -0.86 -7.16 9.31
C LEU A 200 -0.31 -6.20 8.25
N GLY A 201 -1.13 -5.25 7.82
CA GLY A 201 -0.69 -4.09 7.06
C GLY A 201 -0.24 -2.99 8.01
N VAL A 202 0.94 -2.44 7.80
CA VAL A 202 1.48 -1.30 8.54
C VAL A 202 1.86 -0.21 7.55
N VAL A 203 1.51 1.04 7.78
CA VAL A 203 1.88 2.18 6.93
C VAL A 203 2.42 3.31 7.79
N ALA A 204 3.61 3.81 7.45
CA ALA A 204 4.15 5.06 7.98
C ALA A 204 3.77 6.20 7.03
N GLU A 205 2.69 6.92 7.35
CA GLU A 205 2.07 7.91 6.45
C GLU A 205 3.06 9.01 6.03
N LYS A 206 3.95 9.42 6.93
CA LYS A 206 4.95 10.47 6.65
C LYS A 206 5.90 10.13 5.49
N TYR A 207 6.19 8.85 5.28
CA TYR A 207 7.09 8.37 4.23
C TYR A 207 6.35 7.76 3.04
N GLY A 208 5.05 7.49 3.17
CA GLY A 208 4.29 6.76 2.16
C GLY A 208 4.78 5.32 1.96
N VAL A 209 5.38 4.72 3.00
CA VAL A 209 5.93 3.36 2.96
C VAL A 209 5.12 2.49 3.91
N GLY A 210 4.66 1.36 3.38
CA GLY A 210 4.01 0.32 4.14
C GLY A 210 4.74 -1.02 4.08
N ALA A 211 4.38 -1.90 5.01
CA ALA A 211 4.84 -3.27 5.12
C ALA A 211 3.64 -4.19 5.36
N LYS A 212 3.58 -5.31 4.64
CA LYS A 212 2.58 -6.36 4.78
C LYS A 212 3.25 -7.60 5.38
N PHE A 213 2.79 -8.02 6.55
CA PHE A 213 3.27 -9.21 7.26
C PHE A 213 2.18 -10.27 7.26
N CYS A 214 2.37 -11.39 6.58
CA CYS A 214 1.37 -12.45 6.53
C CYS A 214 1.84 -13.70 7.25
N GLY A 215 0.92 -14.36 7.94
CA GLY A 215 1.18 -15.57 8.70
C GLY A 215 -0.04 -16.47 8.76
N VAL A 216 0.24 -17.72 9.09
CA VAL A 216 -0.78 -18.75 9.33
C VAL A 216 -0.65 -19.20 10.76
N TYR A 217 -1.73 -19.15 11.52
CA TYR A 217 -1.78 -19.78 12.83
C TYR A 217 -2.37 -21.19 12.70
N ALA A 218 -1.52 -22.20 12.90
CA ALA A 218 -1.87 -23.62 12.83
C ALA A 218 -1.15 -24.39 13.94
N ASN A 219 -1.80 -25.40 14.54
CA ASN A 219 -1.19 -26.24 15.58
C ASN A 219 -0.57 -25.46 16.75
N LYS A 220 -1.26 -24.40 17.21
CA LYS A 220 -0.81 -23.47 18.27
C LYS A 220 0.48 -22.69 17.97
N LYS A 221 0.98 -22.72 16.74
CA LYS A 221 2.19 -21.99 16.30
C LYS A 221 1.86 -21.07 15.12
N VAL A 222 2.52 -19.91 15.08
CA VAL A 222 2.50 -19.05 13.89
C VAL A 222 3.57 -19.53 12.92
N ARG A 223 3.16 -19.84 11.68
CA ARG A 223 4.05 -20.17 10.57
C ARG A 223 4.03 -19.00 9.58
N VAL A 224 5.20 -18.48 9.26
CA VAL A 224 5.37 -17.46 8.21
C VAL A 224 5.45 -18.20 6.88
N LYS A 225 4.46 -17.99 6.01
CA LYS A 225 4.49 -18.54 4.65
C LYS A 225 5.06 -17.56 3.63
N ILE A 226 4.97 -16.26 3.89
CA ILE A 226 5.31 -15.20 2.93
C ILE A 226 6.26 -14.22 3.63
N SER A 227 7.37 -13.90 2.95
CA SER A 227 8.30 -12.86 3.42
C SER A 227 7.59 -11.51 3.52
N PRO A 228 7.91 -10.67 4.52
CA PRO A 228 7.35 -9.33 4.60
C PRO A 228 7.51 -8.57 3.29
N GLN A 229 6.42 -8.00 2.77
CA GLN A 229 6.44 -7.22 1.53
C GLN A 229 6.39 -5.74 1.86
N LEU A 230 7.34 -4.96 1.32
CA LEU A 230 7.29 -3.50 1.37
C LEU A 230 6.46 -2.99 0.19
N PHE A 231 5.69 -1.93 0.41
CA PHE A 231 4.90 -1.31 -0.64
C PHE A 231 4.81 0.21 -0.44
N PRO A 232 4.70 0.99 -1.51
CA PRO A 232 4.28 2.39 -1.41
C PRO A 232 2.80 2.42 -1.03
N GLY A 233 2.46 3.07 0.09
CA GLY A 233 1.11 3.00 0.64
C GLY A 233 0.71 4.17 1.50
N ALA A 234 -0.60 4.33 1.66
CA ALA A 234 -1.25 5.38 2.43
C ALA A 234 -2.56 4.84 3.02
N THR A 235 -3.28 5.71 3.73
CA THR A 235 -4.69 5.50 4.07
C THR A 235 -5.59 6.12 3.01
N SER A 236 -6.65 5.43 2.63
CA SER A 236 -7.69 5.96 1.74
C SER A 236 -8.60 6.94 2.51
N VAL A 237 -9.49 7.61 1.78
CA VAL A 237 -10.51 8.48 2.39
C VAL A 237 -11.43 7.71 3.35
N ASP A 238 -11.68 6.42 3.06
CA ASP A 238 -12.47 5.53 3.92
C ASP A 238 -11.66 4.99 5.13
N GLY A 239 -10.41 5.41 5.28
CA GLY A 239 -9.49 4.95 6.31
C GLY A 239 -8.74 3.67 5.98
N ASP A 240 -9.04 2.97 4.87
CA ASP A 240 -8.39 1.71 4.50
C ASP A 240 -6.90 1.88 4.18
N ILE A 241 -6.08 0.88 4.53
CA ILE A 241 -4.70 0.83 4.06
C ILE A 241 -4.70 0.39 2.59
N VAL A 242 -4.13 1.24 1.74
CA VAL A 242 -4.01 1.05 0.30
C VAL A 242 -2.54 1.03 -0.13
N LYS A 243 -2.26 0.33 -1.23
CA LYS A 243 -0.97 0.31 -1.91
C LYS A 243 -1.12 0.91 -3.31
N LEU A 244 -0.08 1.59 -3.78
CA LEU A 244 0.01 2.02 -5.17
C LEU A 244 0.08 0.80 -6.09
N ASP A 245 -0.61 0.86 -7.22
CA ASP A 245 -0.53 -0.16 -8.25
C ASP A 245 0.82 -0.13 -9.00
N ASP A 246 1.07 -1.14 -9.82
CA ASP A 246 2.34 -1.27 -10.55
C ASP A 246 2.55 -0.13 -11.56
N ASN A 247 1.47 0.49 -12.05
CA ASN A 247 1.51 1.63 -12.96
C ASN A 247 1.80 2.95 -12.24
N GLY A 248 1.63 3.00 -10.92
CA GLY A 248 1.92 4.18 -10.11
C GLY A 248 0.83 5.26 -10.14
N GLU A 249 -0.34 4.95 -10.69
CA GLU A 249 -1.44 5.89 -10.92
C GLU A 249 -2.64 5.62 -10.02
N ASP A 250 -2.87 4.35 -9.73
CA ASP A 250 -4.03 3.84 -9.02
C ASP A 250 -3.64 3.25 -7.67
N ALA A 251 -4.65 3.06 -6.81
CA ALA A 251 -4.45 2.50 -5.48
C ALA A 251 -5.44 1.37 -5.21
N THR A 252 -4.92 0.27 -4.67
CA THR A 252 -5.69 -0.93 -4.34
C THR A 252 -5.62 -1.21 -2.85
N THR A 253 -6.68 -1.79 -2.30
CA THR A 253 -6.68 -2.20 -0.89
C THR A 253 -5.62 -3.26 -0.65
N VAL A 254 -4.93 -3.19 0.49
CA VAL A 254 -4.06 -4.29 0.90
C VAL A 254 -4.94 -5.47 1.34
N GLU A 255 -4.95 -6.52 0.55
CA GLU A 255 -5.68 -7.76 0.80
C GLU A 255 -4.76 -8.89 1.29
N VAL A 256 -5.34 -9.91 1.93
CA VAL A 256 -4.65 -11.17 2.25
C VAL A 256 -4.57 -11.99 0.96
N GLU A 257 -3.38 -12.49 0.63
CA GLU A 257 -3.28 -13.49 -0.43
C GLU A 257 -3.91 -14.79 0.08
N GLU A 258 -4.86 -15.36 -0.66
CA GLU A 258 -5.43 -16.66 -0.33
C GLU A 258 -4.31 -17.71 -0.45
N VAL A 259 -3.92 -18.30 0.69
CA VAL A 259 -2.93 -19.36 0.72
C VAL A 259 -3.62 -20.67 1.04
N GLU A 260 -3.58 -21.61 0.09
CA GLU A 260 -3.98 -22.99 0.33
C GLU A 260 -3.01 -23.64 1.34
N ILE A 261 -3.58 -24.41 2.28
CA ILE A 261 -2.81 -25.14 3.29
C ILE A 261 -3.12 -26.62 3.07
N ASP A 262 -2.11 -27.36 2.61
CA ASP A 262 -2.09 -28.82 2.63
C ASP A 262 -1.99 -29.37 4.06
#